data_AF-A0A967WRT0-F1
#
_entry.id   AF-A0A967WRT0-F1
#
_cell.length_a   1.000
_cell.length_b   1.000
_cell.length_c   1.000
_cell.angle_alpha   90.00
_cell.angle_beta   90.00
_cell.angle_gamma   90.00
#
_symmetry.space_group_name_H-M   'P 1'
#
loop_
_entity.id
_entity.type
_entity.pdbx_description
1 polymer ?
#
loop_
_entity_poly.entity_id
_entity_poly.type
_entity_poly.pdbx_seq_one_letter_code
_entity_poly.pdbx_strand_id
1 'polypeptide(L)' 'IDEQGRVTAHSAGQWNHDDQHQIAHMLDLPTEQVRVIYAPAGGAFGGREDMSVQHLLALAAYCLDKRGIRRPIKIVWDR' A
#
# COMPACT_ATOMS: atom_id res chain seq x y z
N ILE A 1 9.06 1.26 -2.81
CA ILE A 1 9.87 2.04 -1.85
C ILE A 1 10.02 3.48 -2.37
N ASP A 2 10.00 4.51 -1.54
CA ASP A 2 10.19 5.92 -1.95
C ASP A 2 11.66 6.37 -1.79
N GLU A 3 11.96 7.64 -2.08
CA GLU A 3 13.32 8.20 -1.96
C GLU A 3 13.85 8.20 -0.51
N GLN A 4 12.96 8.09 0.48
CA GLN A 4 13.29 8.04 1.91
C GLN A 4 13.38 6.61 2.44
N GLY A 5 13.30 5.60 1.56
CA GLY A 5 13.40 4.19 1.95
C GLY A 5 12.11 3.60 2.52
N ARG A 6 10.96 4.29 2.43
CA ARG A 6 9.69 3.82 2.98
C ARG A 6 8.89 2.99 1.99
N VAL A 7 8.11 2.03 2.48
CA VAL A 7 7.09 1.34 1.67
C VAL A 7 5.94 2.32 1.42
N THR A 8 5.75 2.74 0.17
CA THR A 8 4.70 3.70 -0.20
C THR A 8 3.67 3.04 -1.12
N ALA A 9 2.40 3.08 -0.72
CA ALA A 9 1.27 2.57 -1.49
C ALA A 9 0.37 3.71 -1.96
N HIS A 10 0.12 3.78 -3.27
CA HIS A 10 -0.86 4.68 -3.86
C HIS A 10 -2.09 3.85 -4.26
N SER A 11 -3.24 4.17 -3.68
CA SER A 11 -4.47 3.40 -3.90
C SER A 11 -5.70 4.29 -3.77
N ALA A 12 -6.87 3.75 -4.13
CA ALA A 12 -8.13 4.22 -3.57
C ALA A 12 -8.42 3.45 -2.27
N GLY A 13 -9.05 4.11 -1.30
CA GLY A 13 -9.49 3.51 -0.05
C GLY A 13 -10.33 4.51 0.75
N GLN A 14 -10.83 4.10 1.91
CA GLN A 14 -11.64 4.97 2.77
C GLN A 14 -11.03 5.17 4.18
N TRP A 15 -10.02 4.38 4.57
CA TRP A 15 -9.39 4.40 5.90
C TRP A 15 -7.85 4.36 5.83
N ASN A 16 -7.23 5.46 5.40
CA ASN A 16 -5.79 5.51 5.13
C ASN A 16 -4.89 5.21 6.35
N HIS A 17 -5.28 5.69 7.52
CA HIS A 17 -4.54 5.45 8.76
C HIS A 17 -4.62 3.99 9.20
N ASP A 18 -5.76 3.34 8.97
CA ASP A 18 -5.95 1.95 9.32
C ASP A 18 -5.17 1.05 8.35
N ASP A 19 -5.28 1.31 7.04
CA ASP A 19 -4.44 0.66 6.01
C ASP A 19 -2.95 0.78 6.35
N GLN A 20 -2.50 1.96 6.80
CA GLN A 20 -1.10 2.18 7.17
C GLN A 20 -0.68 1.27 8.33
N HIS A 21 -1.48 1.21 9.40
CA HIS A 21 -1.22 0.35 10.56
C HIS A 21 -1.24 -1.14 10.17
N GLN A 22 -2.23 -1.57 9.39
CA GLN A 22 -2.34 -2.96 8.97
C GLN A 22 -1.18 -3.39 8.07
N ILE A 23 -0.73 -2.53 7.15
CA ILE A 23 0.44 -2.81 6.31
C ILE A 23 1.73 -2.84 7.13
N ALA A 24 1.91 -1.90 8.07
CA ALA A 24 3.08 -1.86 8.94
C ALA A 24 3.17 -3.13 9.79
N HIS A 25 2.05 -3.55 10.39
CA HIS A 25 1.94 -4.78 11.14
C HIS A 25 2.25 -6.02 10.27
N MET A 26 1.68 -6.11 9.07
CA MET A 26 1.91 -7.23 8.15
C MET A 26 3.38 -7.37 7.73
N LEU A 27 4.08 -6.24 7.53
CA LEU A 27 5.47 -6.24 7.07
C LEU A 27 6.49 -6.29 8.21
N ASP A 28 6.04 -6.31 9.46
CA ASP A 28 6.88 -6.18 10.66
C ASP A 28 7.78 -4.93 10.58
N LEU A 29 7.16 -3.79 10.27
CA LEU A 29 7.83 -2.49 10.14
C LEU A 29 7.20 -1.47 11.10
N PRO A 30 7.98 -0.49 11.56
CA PRO A 30 7.43 0.69 12.21
C PRO A 30 6.46 1.45 11.28
N THR A 31 5.37 2.00 11.83
CA THR A 31 4.34 2.72 11.08
C THR A 31 4.91 3.86 10.21
N GLU A 32 5.94 4.55 10.69
CA GLU A 32 6.63 5.63 9.99
C GLU A 32 7.42 5.17 8.74
N GLN A 33 7.72 3.86 8.62
CA GLN A 33 8.30 3.27 7.41
C GLN A 33 7.25 2.91 6.35
N VAL A 34 5.97 3.12 6.64
CA VAL A 34 4.86 2.88 5.71
C VAL A 34 4.15 4.19 5.41
N ARG A 35 3.88 4.45 4.14
CA ARG A 35 3.15 5.63 3.67
C ARG A 35 2.01 5.20 2.76
N VAL A 36 0.79 5.56 3.13
CA VAL A 36 -0.42 5.32 2.32
C VAL A 36 -0.89 6.66 1.75
N ILE A 37 -1.06 6.72 0.44
CA ILE A 37 -1.51 7.91 -0.28
C ILE A 37 -2.78 7.55 -1.05
N TYR A 38 -3.88 8.18 -0.68
CA TYR A 38 -5.13 8.00 -1.39
C TYR A 38 -5.22 8.93 -2.60
N ALA A 39 -5.34 8.33 -3.78
CA ALA A 39 -5.60 9.03 -5.02
C ALA A 39 -7.10 9.32 -5.17
N PRO A 40 -7.49 10.36 -5.94
CA PRO A 40 -8.89 10.60 -6.28
C PRO A 40 -9.55 9.33 -6.84
N ALA A 41 -10.68 8.94 -6.27
CA ALA A 41 -11.39 7.71 -6.61
C ALA A 41 -12.80 8.01 -7.11
N GLY A 42 -13.29 7.23 -8.10
CA GLY A 42 -14.64 7.34 -8.68
C GLY A 42 -15.77 6.79 -7.81
N GLY A 43 -15.70 6.98 -6.48
CA GLY A 43 -16.65 6.43 -5.51
C GLY A 43 -16.38 4.97 -5.12
N ALA A 44 -16.81 4.61 -3.91
CA ALA A 44 -16.70 3.26 -3.35
C ALA A 44 -17.98 2.80 -2.61
N PHE A 45 -18.79 3.72 -2.08
CA PHE A 45 -20.05 3.43 -1.38
C PHE A 45 -19.91 2.37 -0.26
N GLY A 46 -18.81 2.44 0.51
CA GLY A 46 -18.47 1.48 1.57
C GLY A 46 -17.65 0.28 1.08
N GLY A 47 -17.59 0.03 -0.23
CA GLY A 47 -16.86 -1.10 -0.81
C GLY A 47 -15.33 -1.02 -0.76
N ARG A 48 -14.75 -0.02 -0.09
CA ARG A 48 -13.29 0.12 0.15
C ARG A 48 -12.99 0.55 1.58
N GLU A 49 -13.83 0.14 2.52
CA GLU A 49 -13.57 0.29 3.96
C GLU A 49 -12.46 -0.66 4.41
N ASP A 50 -12.52 -1.92 3.97
CA ASP A 50 -11.46 -2.90 4.13
C ASP A 50 -10.36 -2.73 3.06
N MET A 51 -9.16 -3.24 3.35
CA MET A 51 -8.10 -3.28 2.36
C MET A 51 -8.46 -4.18 1.17
N SER A 52 -8.04 -3.76 -0.03
CA SER A 52 -8.20 -4.52 -1.27
C SER A 52 -6.85 -4.87 -1.90
N VAL A 53 -6.14 -3.88 -2.46
CA VAL A 53 -4.83 -4.08 -3.13
C VAL A 53 -3.67 -3.48 -2.34
N GLN A 54 -3.95 -2.66 -1.33
CA GLN A 54 -2.97 -1.85 -0.62
C GLN A 54 -1.85 -2.70 -0.02
N HIS A 55 -2.20 -3.75 0.72
CA HIS A 55 -1.23 -4.68 1.32
C HIS A 55 -0.49 -5.53 0.29
N LEU A 56 -1.16 -5.99 -0.77
CA LEU A 56 -0.50 -6.77 -1.84
C LEU A 56 0.56 -5.94 -2.57
N LEU A 57 0.25 -4.68 -2.88
CA LEU A 57 1.19 -3.73 -3.45
C LEU A 57 2.40 -3.50 -2.54
N ALA A 58 2.14 -3.27 -1.25
CA ALA A 58 3.17 -3.03 -0.25
C ALA A 58 4.11 -4.25 -0.10
N LEU A 59 3.54 -5.45 0.06
CA LEU A 59 4.29 -6.71 0.18
C LEU A 59 5.14 -6.98 -1.05
N ALA A 60 4.56 -6.89 -2.26
CA ALA A 60 5.29 -7.14 -3.50
C ALA A 60 6.47 -6.17 -3.67
N ALA A 61 6.24 -4.88 -3.42
CA ALA A 61 7.30 -3.87 -3.51
C ALA A 61 8.40 -4.10 -2.47
N TYR A 62 8.04 -4.45 -1.23
CA TYR A 62 8.98 -4.72 -0.15
C TYR A 62 9.82 -5.98 -0.40
N CYS A 63 9.20 -7.08 -0.82
CA CYS A 63 9.90 -8.32 -1.13
C CYS A 63 10.89 -8.17 -2.29
N LEU A 64 10.55 -7.40 -3.33
CA LEU A 64 11.47 -7.14 -4.44
C LEU A 64 12.64 -6.27 -4.02
N ASP A 65 12.38 -5.24 -3.22
CA ASP A 65 13.42 -4.36 -2.68
C ASP A 65 14.43 -5.13 -1.81
N LYS A 66 13.94 -6.01 -0.93
CA LYS A 66 14.79 -6.93 -0.13
C LYS A 66 15.66 -7.87 -0.98
N ARG A 67 15.28 -8.11 -2.23
CA ARG A 67 16.06 -8.90 -3.21
C ARG A 67 16.96 -8.03 -4.10
N GLY A 68 17.08 -6.74 -3.81
CA GLY A 68 17.86 -5.78 -4.58
C GLY A 68 17.18 -5.30 -5.87
N ILE A 69 15.89 -5.60 -6.07
CA ILE A 69 15.15 -5.24 -7.28
C ILE A 69 14.29 -4.01 -6.98
N ARG A 70 14.82 -2.83 -7.30
CA ARG A 70 14.13 -1.57 -7.08
C ARG A 70 13.13 -1.27 -8.20
N ARG A 71 11.86 -1.68 -8.02
CA ARG A 71 10.83 -1.52 -9.06
C ARG A 71 9.45 -1.15 -8.49
N PRO A 72 8.73 -0.16 -9.06
CA PRO A 72 7.33 0.10 -8.73
C PRO A 72 6.41 -1.06 -9.15
N ILE A 73 5.36 -1.32 -8.38
CA ILE A 73 4.36 -2.37 -8.66
C ILE A 73 3.00 -1.73 -8.87
N LYS A 74 2.25 -2.24 -9.84
CA LYS A 74 0.89 -1.83 -10.15
C LYS A 74 0.00 -3.07 -10.20
N ILE A 75 -1.13 -3.02 -9.51
CA ILE A 75 -2.18 -4.04 -9.52
C ILE A 75 -3.48 -3.32 -9.90
N VAL A 76 -4.25 -3.91 -10.80
CA VAL A 76 -5.56 -3.41 -11.24
C VAL A 76 -6.48 -4.62 -11.26
N TRP A 77 -7.60 -4.53 -10.54
CA TRP A 77 -8.67 -5.51 -10.68
C TRP A 77 -9.38 -5.33 -12.02
N ASP A 78 -9.68 -6.45 -12.67
CA ASP A 78 -10.71 -6.50 -13.69
C ASP A 78 -12.10 -6.60 -13.04
N ARG A 79 -13.14 -6.61 -13.88
CA ARG A 79 -14.54 -6.64 -13.46
C ARG A 79 -15.15 -8.00 -13.71
#